data_AF-A0A8J5NAM5-F1
#
_entry.id   AF-A0A8J5NAM5-F1
#
_cell.length_a   1.000
_cell.length_b   1.000
_cell.length_c   1.000
_cell.angle_alpha   90.00
_cell.angle_beta   90.00
_cell.angle_gamma   90.00
#
_symmetry.space_group_name_H-M   'P 1'
#
loop_
_entity.id
_entity.type
_entity.pdbx_description
1 polymer ?
#
loop_
_entity_poly.entity_id
_entity_poly.type
_entity_poly.pdbx_seq_one_letter_code
_entity_poly.pdbx_strand_id
1 'polypeptide(L)'
;MFEARLVHGNLLKKVLDAIKDLLTEASWDCADSGIQLQAMDNSHVSLVSVNLRAEGFDKYRCDRNLIMGMDLTSMSKILKCSASDDIITMKAQDNADTVSFIFESPSQEKVSDYQMKLMNLDQDHLGIPETEYACVIKMPSGEFARICRDLSNFGENIVIACSKEGVKFSAAGDIGTANVKLAQTSSVDKEEDAVVIDMQEPVTLTFACRYLNMFTKATPLSPQVSLSMHPDVPLVVEYAIGEIGQIQYFLAPKIGDEDS
;
A
#
# COMPACT_ATOMS: atom_id res chain seq x y z
N MET A 1 7.80 -3.63 -26.62
CA MET A 1 6.51 -4.19 -26.18
C MET A 1 6.56 -4.45 -24.69
N PHE A 2 5.43 -4.25 -24.00
CA PHE A 2 5.23 -4.62 -22.59
C PHE A 2 4.26 -5.80 -22.47
N GLU A 3 4.62 -6.81 -21.67
CA GLU A 3 3.80 -7.96 -21.31
C GLU A 3 4.16 -8.44 -19.89
N ALA A 4 3.17 -8.47 -19.00
CA ALA A 4 3.35 -8.95 -17.63
C ALA A 4 2.20 -9.91 -17.24
N ARG A 5 2.54 -11.15 -16.89
CA ARG A 5 1.60 -12.24 -16.58
C ARG A 5 1.67 -12.66 -15.12
N LEU A 6 0.56 -12.46 -14.40
CA LEU A 6 0.37 -12.87 -13.01
C LEU A 6 -0.51 -14.12 -12.95
N VAL A 7 0.06 -15.23 -12.47
CA VAL A 7 -0.67 -16.50 -12.26
C VAL A 7 -1.76 -16.32 -11.20
N HIS A 8 -1.45 -15.61 -10.12
CA HIS A 8 -2.42 -15.25 -9.09
C HIS A 8 -2.98 -13.86 -9.36
N GLY A 9 -3.81 -13.73 -10.40
CA GLY A 9 -4.30 -12.42 -10.89
C GLY A 9 -5.06 -11.60 -9.84
N ASN A 10 -5.70 -12.24 -8.86
CA ASN A 10 -6.36 -11.55 -7.76
C ASN A 10 -5.41 -10.70 -6.91
N LEU A 11 -4.09 -10.91 -6.99
CA LEU A 11 -3.10 -10.03 -6.40
C LEU A 11 -3.23 -8.60 -6.93
N LEU A 12 -3.37 -8.42 -8.24
CA LEU A 12 -3.49 -7.11 -8.87
C LEU A 12 -4.76 -6.38 -8.40
N LYS A 13 -5.85 -7.12 -8.17
CA LYS A 13 -7.10 -6.59 -7.58
C LYS A 13 -6.87 -6.06 -6.18
N LYS A 14 -6.18 -6.82 -5.33
CA LYS A 14 -5.85 -6.40 -3.97
C LYS A 14 -4.94 -5.17 -3.96
N VAL A 15 -3.95 -5.10 -4.85
CA VAL A 15 -3.08 -3.93 -4.99
C VAL A 15 -3.90 -2.70 -5.38
N LEU A 16 -4.76 -2.82 -6.38
CA LEU A 16 -5.63 -1.71 -6.79
C LEU A 16 -6.60 -1.28 -5.66
N ASP A 17 -7.22 -2.24 -4.98
CA ASP A 17 -8.13 -1.97 -3.86
C ASP A 17 -7.43 -1.25 -2.69
N ALA A 18 -6.12 -1.46 -2.53
CA ALA A 18 -5.29 -0.81 -1.52
C ALA A 18 -4.94 0.66 -1.84
N ILE A 19 -5.05 1.10 -3.10
CA ILE A 19 -4.64 2.46 -3.52
C ILE A 19 -5.77 3.34 -4.07
N LYS A 20 -6.84 2.73 -4.60
CA LYS A 20 -7.91 3.46 -5.32
C LYS A 20 -8.72 4.47 -4.49
N ASP A 21 -8.62 4.41 -3.17
CA ASP A 21 -9.27 5.36 -2.27
C ASP A 21 -8.39 6.59 -1.97
N LEU A 22 -7.08 6.48 -2.24
CA LEU A 22 -6.12 7.57 -2.12
C LEU A 22 -5.95 8.29 -3.46
N LEU A 23 -5.98 7.54 -4.56
CA LEU A 23 -5.67 8.00 -5.90
C LEU A 23 -6.87 7.81 -6.84
N THR A 24 -7.14 8.82 -7.68
CA THR A 24 -8.12 8.70 -8.77
C THR A 24 -7.45 8.18 -10.03
N GLU A 25 -6.28 8.71 -10.35
CA GLU A 25 -5.45 8.37 -11.50
C GLU A 25 -4.00 8.19 -11.06
N ALA A 26 -3.25 7.35 -11.77
CA ALA A 26 -1.84 7.11 -11.46
C ALA A 26 -1.07 6.62 -12.69
N SER A 27 0.23 6.95 -12.71
CA SER A 27 1.18 6.42 -13.68
C SER A 27 1.75 5.10 -13.18
N TRP A 28 1.67 4.07 -14.02
CA TRP A 28 2.31 2.78 -13.82
C TRP A 28 3.57 2.71 -14.68
N ASP A 29 4.73 2.82 -14.05
CA ASP A 29 6.04 2.81 -14.70
C ASP A 29 6.52 1.37 -14.85
N CYS A 30 6.56 0.88 -16.09
CA CYS A 30 7.05 -0.44 -16.42
C CYS A 30 8.47 -0.34 -16.94
N ALA A 31 9.38 -1.07 -16.31
CA ALA A 31 10.78 -1.19 -16.70
C ALA A 31 11.19 -2.67 -16.70
N ASP A 32 12.40 -3.00 -17.15
CA ASP A 32 12.91 -4.37 -17.12
C ASP A 32 12.94 -4.99 -15.70
N SER A 33 13.12 -4.16 -14.67
CA SER A 33 13.11 -4.58 -13.26
C SER A 33 11.72 -4.88 -12.68
N GLY A 34 10.65 -4.42 -13.32
CA GLY A 34 9.28 -4.57 -12.80
C GLY A 34 8.35 -3.39 -13.04
N ILE A 35 7.24 -3.37 -12.31
CA ILE A 35 6.21 -2.33 -12.37
C ILE A 35 6.27 -1.49 -11.09
N GLN A 36 6.34 -0.19 -11.24
CA GLN A 36 6.32 0.77 -10.15
C GLN A 36 5.15 1.75 -10.31
N LEU A 37 4.68 2.28 -9.19
CA LEU A 37 3.73 3.37 -9.15
C LEU A 37 4.09 4.23 -7.96
N GLN A 38 4.21 5.54 -8.18
CA GLN A 38 4.40 6.51 -7.11
C GLN A 38 3.47 7.68 -7.36
N ALA A 39 2.67 8.06 -6.36
CA ALA A 39 1.77 9.19 -6.46
C ALA A 39 1.41 9.78 -5.10
N MET A 40 1.15 11.08 -5.08
CA MET A 40 0.57 11.78 -3.94
C MET A 40 -0.96 11.77 -4.01
N ASP A 41 -1.60 11.81 -2.85
CA ASP A 41 -3.04 12.07 -2.79
C ASP A 41 -3.38 13.52 -3.18
N ASN A 42 -4.65 13.80 -3.47
CA ASN A 42 -5.11 15.12 -3.91
C ASN A 42 -4.82 16.26 -2.90
N SER A 43 -4.59 15.94 -1.62
CA SER A 43 -4.23 16.96 -0.62
C SER A 43 -2.74 17.09 -0.36
N HIS A 44 -1.90 16.30 -1.04
CA HIS A 44 -0.44 16.26 -0.88
C HIS A 44 0.02 15.98 0.57
N VAL A 45 -0.79 15.22 1.32
CA VAL A 45 -0.51 14.83 2.72
C VAL A 45 0.07 13.41 2.79
N SER A 46 -0.28 12.56 1.82
CA SER A 46 0.17 11.19 1.74
C SER A 46 0.73 10.86 0.36
N LEU A 47 1.82 10.10 0.36
CA LEU A 47 2.39 9.48 -0.83
C LEU A 47 2.24 7.97 -0.75
N VAL A 48 1.89 7.33 -1.86
CA VAL A 48 1.92 5.88 -2.00
C VAL A 48 2.98 5.48 -3.01
N SER A 49 3.71 4.43 -2.67
CA SER A 49 4.72 3.80 -3.52
C SER A 49 4.41 2.31 -3.60
N VAL A 50 4.23 1.80 -4.82
CA VAL A 50 4.04 0.38 -5.12
C VAL A 50 5.21 -0.08 -5.96
N ASN A 51 5.79 -1.21 -5.61
CA ASN A 51 6.86 -1.83 -6.38
C ASN A 51 6.56 -3.32 -6.53
N LEU A 52 6.43 -3.79 -7.77
CA LEU A 52 6.24 -5.18 -8.16
C LEU A 52 7.42 -5.62 -9.03
N ARG A 53 8.26 -6.50 -8.51
CA ARG A 53 9.46 -7.01 -9.17
C ARG A 53 9.12 -7.93 -10.35
N ALA A 54 9.91 -7.87 -11.41
CA ALA A 54 9.74 -8.68 -12.61
C ALA A 54 9.76 -10.20 -12.33
N GLU A 55 10.56 -10.65 -11.36
CA GLU A 55 10.64 -12.06 -10.93
C GLU A 55 9.34 -12.57 -10.31
N GLY A 56 8.46 -11.65 -9.89
CA GLY A 56 7.13 -11.93 -9.38
C GLY A 56 6.12 -12.41 -10.42
N PHE A 57 6.44 -12.31 -11.70
CA PHE A 57 5.56 -12.62 -12.82
C PHE A 57 6.05 -13.90 -13.50
N ASP A 58 5.11 -14.76 -13.92
CA ASP A 58 5.44 -15.99 -14.66
C ASP A 58 6.02 -15.67 -16.05
N LYS A 59 5.56 -14.56 -16.63
CA LYS A 59 6.17 -13.97 -17.82
C LYS A 59 6.24 -12.46 -17.64
N TYR A 60 7.44 -11.93 -17.76
CA TYR A 60 7.68 -10.49 -17.74
C TYR A 60 8.54 -10.09 -18.92
N ARG A 61 8.09 -9.10 -19.68
CA ARG A 61 8.84 -8.51 -20.79
C ARG A 61 8.52 -7.02 -20.87
N CYS A 62 9.55 -6.19 -20.80
CA CYS A 62 9.45 -4.76 -21.02
C CYS A 62 10.63 -4.35 -21.92
N ASP A 63 10.41 -4.26 -23.23
CA ASP A 63 11.52 -3.99 -24.18
C ASP A 63 12.07 -2.56 -24.04
N ARG A 64 11.24 -1.64 -23.55
CA ARG A 64 11.54 -0.23 -23.33
C ARG A 64 10.70 0.25 -22.16
N ASN A 65 11.23 1.18 -21.38
CA ASN A 65 10.48 1.81 -20.30
C ASN A 65 9.18 2.40 -20.86
N LEU A 66 8.06 1.99 -20.25
CA LEU A 66 6.72 2.37 -20.66
C LEU A 66 5.97 2.92 -19.46
N ILE A 67 5.41 4.10 -19.63
CA ILE A 67 4.61 4.76 -18.61
C ILE A 67 3.15 4.64 -19.04
N MET A 68 2.31 4.08 -18.18
CA MET A 68 0.89 3.91 -18.43
C MET A 68 0.07 4.71 -17.42
N GLY A 69 -0.39 5.89 -17.80
CA GLY A 69 -1.36 6.66 -17.01
C GLY A 69 -2.75 6.02 -17.10
N MET A 70 -3.34 5.68 -15.95
CA MET A 70 -4.63 4.98 -15.87
C MET A 70 -5.57 5.61 -14.84
N ASP A 71 -6.86 5.69 -15.19
CA ASP A 71 -7.94 5.94 -14.22
C ASP A 71 -8.21 4.66 -13.40
N LEU A 72 -7.96 4.74 -12.10
CA LEU A 72 -8.04 3.59 -11.20
C LEU A 72 -9.49 3.12 -11.00
N THR A 73 -10.47 4.01 -11.19
CA THR A 73 -11.89 3.64 -11.16
C THR A 73 -12.24 2.72 -12.32
N SER A 74 -11.80 3.06 -13.53
CA SER A 74 -12.00 2.24 -14.73
C SER A 74 -11.21 0.94 -14.65
N MET A 75 -9.97 0.98 -14.13
CA MET A 75 -9.16 -0.22 -13.92
C MET A 75 -9.88 -1.17 -12.96
N SER A 76 -10.48 -0.65 -11.89
CA SER A 76 -11.24 -1.46 -10.93
C SER A 76 -12.46 -2.11 -11.56
N LYS A 77 -13.17 -1.41 -12.47
CA LYS A 77 -14.29 -2.00 -13.22
C LYS A 77 -13.84 -3.17 -14.09
N ILE A 78 -12.70 -3.05 -14.77
CA ILE A 78 -12.15 -4.13 -15.60
C ILE A 78 -11.72 -5.31 -14.75
N LEU A 79 -10.93 -5.10 -13.69
CA LEU A 79 -10.46 -6.19 -12.83
C LEU A 79 -11.58 -6.92 -12.07
N LYS A 80 -12.74 -6.28 -11.87
CA LYS A 80 -13.94 -6.94 -11.31
C LYS A 80 -14.51 -8.03 -12.24
N CYS A 81 -14.19 -7.99 -13.54
CA CYS A 81 -14.63 -9.01 -14.48
C CYS A 81 -13.82 -10.33 -14.38
N SER A 82 -12.67 -10.33 -13.68
CA SER A 82 -11.89 -11.56 -13.44
C SER A 82 -12.44 -12.35 -12.26
N ALA A 83 -12.35 -13.68 -12.34
CA ALA A 83 -12.49 -14.57 -11.19
C ALA A 83 -11.32 -14.39 -10.20
N SER A 84 -11.43 -15.02 -9.03
CA SER A 84 -10.40 -14.96 -7.98
C SER A 84 -9.15 -15.78 -8.28
N ASP A 85 -9.29 -16.78 -9.14
CA ASP A 85 -8.25 -17.72 -9.57
C ASP A 85 -7.79 -17.49 -11.01
N ASP A 86 -8.37 -16.51 -11.71
CA ASP A 86 -7.94 -16.14 -13.06
C ASP A 86 -6.48 -15.66 -13.07
N ILE A 87 -5.80 -16.04 -14.15
CA ILE A 87 -4.50 -15.52 -14.53
C ILE A 87 -4.74 -14.20 -15.25
N ILE A 88 -4.00 -13.16 -14.87
CA ILE A 88 -4.14 -11.83 -15.48
C ILE A 88 -2.85 -11.48 -16.23
N THR A 89 -2.99 -11.13 -17.51
CA THR A 89 -1.90 -10.60 -18.33
C THR A 89 -2.19 -9.15 -18.73
N MET A 90 -1.25 -8.25 -18.45
CA MET A 90 -1.26 -6.88 -18.96
C MET A 90 -0.38 -6.78 -20.21
N LYS A 91 -0.87 -6.15 -21.27
CA LYS A 91 -0.11 -5.93 -22.52
C LYS A 91 -0.26 -4.52 -23.05
N ALA A 92 0.84 -3.95 -23.53
CA ALA A 92 0.86 -2.66 -24.21
C ALA A 92 1.99 -2.61 -25.25
N GLN A 93 1.77 -1.81 -26.30
CA GLN A 93 2.82 -1.47 -27.28
C GLN A 93 3.70 -0.33 -26.76
N ASP A 94 4.84 -0.06 -27.41
CA ASP A 94 5.79 0.98 -26.93
C ASP A 94 5.21 2.39 -26.94
N ASN A 95 4.35 2.71 -27.91
CA ASN A 95 3.60 3.97 -28.01
C ASN A 95 2.10 3.67 -27.90
N ALA A 96 1.70 3.05 -26.78
CA ALA A 96 0.34 2.61 -26.59
C ALA A 96 -0.61 3.76 -26.25
N ASP A 97 -1.73 3.83 -26.96
CA ASP A 97 -2.92 4.60 -26.54
C ASP A 97 -3.85 3.77 -25.65
N THR A 98 -3.60 2.46 -25.57
CA THR A 98 -4.42 1.49 -24.82
C THR A 98 -3.58 0.42 -24.15
N VAL A 99 -4.07 -0.07 -23.00
CA VAL A 99 -3.58 -1.27 -22.34
C VAL A 99 -4.63 -2.38 -22.46
N SER A 100 -4.19 -3.59 -22.74
CA SER A 100 -5.01 -4.81 -22.75
C SER A 100 -4.86 -5.57 -21.43
N PHE A 101 -5.98 -5.96 -20.85
CA PHE A 101 -6.08 -6.90 -19.74
C PHE A 101 -6.69 -8.20 -20.26
N ILE A 102 -5.89 -9.26 -20.25
CA ILE A 102 -6.31 -10.60 -20.66
C ILE A 102 -6.49 -11.45 -19.42
N PHE A 103 -7.69 -12.00 -19.23
CA PHE A 103 -8.02 -12.89 -18.12
C PHE A 103 -8.20 -14.31 -18.67
N GLU A 104 -7.45 -15.25 -18.10
CA GLU A 104 -7.49 -16.65 -18.48
C GLU A 104 -7.91 -17.47 -17.26
N SER A 105 -8.91 -18.35 -17.42
CA SER A 105 -9.20 -19.35 -16.39
C SER A 105 -7.98 -20.28 -16.24
N PRO A 106 -7.77 -20.91 -15.07
CA PRO A 106 -6.68 -21.87 -14.90
C PRO A 106 -6.70 -23.02 -15.91
N SER A 107 -7.90 -23.44 -16.35
CA SER A 107 -8.10 -24.45 -17.40
C SER A 107 -7.86 -23.94 -18.82
N GLN A 108 -7.71 -22.62 -19.01
CA GLN A 108 -7.64 -21.91 -20.30
C GLN A 108 -8.87 -22.07 -21.20
N GLU A 109 -9.96 -22.65 -20.70
CA GLU A 109 -11.22 -22.82 -21.45
C GLU A 109 -11.96 -21.50 -21.66
N LYS A 110 -11.72 -20.52 -20.78
CA LYS A 110 -12.26 -19.17 -20.88
C LYS A 110 -11.11 -18.17 -20.96
N VAL A 111 -11.13 -17.36 -22.02
CA VAL A 111 -10.25 -16.20 -22.18
C VAL A 111 -11.11 -14.97 -22.41
N SER A 112 -10.81 -13.87 -21.72
CA SER A 112 -11.49 -12.59 -21.87
C SER A 112 -10.46 -11.49 -22.09
N ASP A 113 -10.66 -10.65 -23.10
CA ASP A 113 -9.78 -9.53 -23.45
C ASP A 113 -10.54 -8.22 -23.25
N TYR A 114 -9.98 -7.34 -22.42
CA TYR A 114 -10.51 -6.01 -22.14
C TYR A 114 -9.46 -4.97 -22.48
N GLN A 115 -9.87 -3.93 -23.21
CA GLN A 115 -9.01 -2.80 -23.52
C GLN A 115 -9.44 -1.55 -22.77
N MET A 116 -8.45 -0.81 -22.30
CA MET A 116 -8.60 0.47 -21.61
C MET A 116 -7.77 1.52 -22.32
N LYS A 117 -8.32 2.73 -22.48
CA LYS A 117 -7.55 3.88 -22.96
C LYS A 117 -6.61 4.37 -21.87
N LEU A 118 -5.37 4.65 -22.27
CA LEU A 118 -4.39 5.31 -21.44
C LEU A 118 -4.60 6.83 -21.50
N MET A 119 -4.06 7.52 -20.50
CA MET A 119 -4.06 8.97 -20.44
C MET A 119 -2.67 9.50 -20.13
N ASN A 120 -2.41 10.74 -20.56
CA ASN A 120 -1.18 11.43 -20.24
C ASN A 120 -1.34 12.07 -18.87
N LEU A 121 -0.47 11.70 -17.94
CA LEU A 121 -0.38 12.28 -16.61
C LEU A 121 0.98 12.97 -16.47
N ASP A 122 0.99 14.11 -15.78
CA ASP A 122 2.23 14.77 -15.41
C ASP A 122 2.98 13.90 -14.39
N GLN A 123 4.29 13.71 -14.61
CA GLN A 123 5.12 12.88 -13.74
C GLN A 123 5.88 13.75 -12.75
N ASP A 124 5.54 13.58 -11.46
CA ASP A 124 6.35 14.08 -10.35
C ASP A 124 6.91 12.89 -9.57
N HIS A 125 8.06 12.37 -10.02
CA HIS A 125 8.81 11.40 -9.24
C HIS A 125 9.49 12.10 -8.06
N LEU A 126 9.09 11.70 -6.87
CA LEU A 126 9.69 12.15 -5.62
C LEU A 126 10.77 11.16 -5.18
N GLY A 127 11.98 11.67 -5.00
CA GLY A 127 13.06 10.90 -4.39
C GLY A 127 12.69 10.57 -2.94
N ILE A 128 12.56 9.27 -2.63
CA ILE A 128 12.40 8.80 -1.26
C ILE A 128 13.81 8.59 -0.69
N PRO A 129 14.25 9.40 0.29
CA PRO A 129 15.58 9.25 0.87
C PRO A 129 15.66 8.00 1.75
N GLU A 130 16.83 7.36 1.78
CA GLU A 130 17.14 6.38 2.82
C GLU A 130 17.13 7.09 4.17
N THR A 131 16.32 6.58 5.09
CA THR A 131 16.07 7.22 6.38
C THR A 131 16.27 6.20 7.50
N GLU A 132 17.01 6.59 8.53
CA GLU A 132 17.08 5.85 9.79
C GLU A 132 15.86 6.20 10.63
N TYR A 133 15.11 5.18 11.07
CA TYR A 133 13.90 5.38 11.87
C TYR A 133 14.20 5.26 13.36
N ALA A 134 13.56 6.11 14.17
CA ALA A 134 13.65 6.06 15.62
C ALA A 134 13.04 4.76 16.18
N CYS A 135 11.98 4.26 15.54
CA CYS A 135 11.47 2.91 15.78
C CYS A 135 10.82 2.29 14.56
N VAL A 136 10.85 0.96 14.51
CA VAL A 136 10.14 0.11 13.54
C VAL A 136 9.29 -0.89 14.30
N ILE A 137 7.99 -0.90 14.02
CA ILE A 137 7.02 -1.77 14.67
C ILE A 137 6.41 -2.70 13.62
N LYS A 138 6.63 -4.00 13.76
CA LYS A 138 5.99 -5.04 12.93
C LYS A 138 4.88 -5.71 13.73
N MET A 139 3.69 -5.82 13.18
CA MET A 139 2.54 -6.44 13.86
C MET A 139 1.57 -7.09 12.87
N PRO A 140 0.61 -7.93 13.34
CA PRO A 140 -0.43 -8.48 12.48
C PRO A 140 -1.23 -7.36 11.80
N SER A 141 -1.35 -7.42 10.47
CA SER A 141 -2.04 -6.40 9.67
C SER A 141 -3.53 -6.30 10.00
N GLY A 142 -4.14 -7.43 10.39
CA GLY A 142 -5.53 -7.48 10.84
C GLY A 142 -5.75 -6.77 12.18
N GLU A 143 -4.77 -6.81 13.08
CA GLU A 143 -4.84 -6.11 14.36
C GLU A 143 -4.70 -4.60 14.17
N PHE A 144 -3.72 -4.17 13.36
CA PHE A 144 -3.59 -2.76 12.99
C PHE A 144 -4.87 -2.21 12.34
N ALA A 145 -5.47 -2.97 11.41
CA ALA A 145 -6.74 -2.59 10.78
C ALA A 145 -7.89 -2.44 11.78
N ARG A 146 -7.99 -3.35 12.75
CA ARG A 146 -8.98 -3.27 13.83
C ARG A 146 -8.74 -2.02 14.68
N ILE A 147 -7.51 -1.76 15.10
CA ILE A 147 -7.14 -0.60 15.91
C ILE A 147 -7.54 0.70 15.21
N CYS A 148 -7.16 0.89 13.94
CA CYS A 148 -7.49 2.10 13.20
C CYS A 148 -9.00 2.33 13.05
N ARG A 149 -9.76 1.26 12.79
CA ARG A 149 -11.22 1.32 12.65
C ARG A 149 -11.91 1.60 13.99
N ASP A 150 -11.43 0.98 15.06
CA ASP A 150 -12.05 1.13 16.36
C ASP A 150 -11.79 2.54 16.92
N LEU A 151 -10.55 3.04 16.80
CA LEU A 151 -10.17 4.39 17.21
C LEU A 151 -10.80 5.50 16.37
N SER A 152 -11.14 5.26 15.10
CA SER A 152 -11.86 6.25 14.27
C SER A 152 -13.26 6.60 14.79
N ASN A 153 -13.84 5.75 15.64
CA ASN A 153 -15.12 6.06 16.28
C ASN A 153 -14.99 7.06 17.44
N PHE A 154 -13.78 7.28 17.95
CA PHE A 154 -13.52 8.15 19.10
C PHE A 154 -12.98 9.51 18.70
N GLY A 155 -12.12 9.59 17.68
CA GLY A 155 -11.52 10.84 17.25
C GLY A 155 -10.99 10.80 15.82
N GLU A 156 -10.80 11.98 15.26
CA GLU A 156 -10.28 12.16 13.90
C GLU A 156 -8.77 11.92 13.80
N ASN A 157 -8.08 11.87 14.95
CA ASN A 157 -6.65 11.72 15.07
C ASN A 157 -6.30 10.48 15.89
N ILE A 158 -5.26 9.76 15.45
CA ILE A 158 -4.63 8.69 16.23
C ILE A 158 -3.23 9.16 16.62
N VAL A 159 -2.96 9.15 17.92
CA VAL A 159 -1.62 9.29 18.49
C VAL A 159 -0.98 7.91 18.57
N ILE A 160 0.18 7.73 17.93
CA ILE A 160 0.99 6.51 18.00
C ILE A 160 2.22 6.84 18.83
N ALA A 161 2.39 6.14 19.95
CA ALA A 161 3.50 6.33 20.88
C ALA A 161 4.26 5.01 21.06
N CYS A 162 5.55 4.99 20.73
CA CYS A 162 6.44 3.86 20.97
C CYS A 162 7.35 4.18 22.16
N SER A 163 7.43 3.25 23.11
CA SER A 163 8.25 3.36 24.32
C SER A 163 8.79 1.99 24.72
N LYS A 164 9.59 1.95 25.81
CA LYS A 164 10.10 0.67 26.37
C LYS A 164 9.00 -0.31 26.79
N GLU A 165 7.79 0.18 27.02
CA GLU A 165 6.65 -0.65 27.42
C GLU A 165 5.86 -1.21 26.22
N GLY A 166 6.27 -0.90 24.99
CA GLY A 166 5.60 -1.26 23.75
C GLY A 166 5.02 -0.06 23.01
N VAL A 167 4.14 -0.34 22.05
CA VAL A 167 3.44 0.66 21.24
C VAL A 167 2.03 0.91 21.81
N LYS A 168 1.64 2.18 21.85
CA LYS A 168 0.32 2.63 22.28
C LYS A 168 -0.34 3.45 21.17
N PHE A 169 -1.59 3.13 20.86
CA PHE A 169 -2.47 3.86 19.97
C PHE A 169 -3.55 4.55 20.80
N SER A 170 -3.74 5.84 20.61
CA SER A 170 -4.71 6.63 21.38
C SER A 170 -5.53 7.52 20.48
N ALA A 171 -6.82 7.67 20.77
CA ALA A 171 -7.70 8.66 20.13
C ALA A 171 -8.58 9.32 21.18
N ALA A 172 -8.92 10.59 20.95
CA ALA A 172 -9.79 11.39 21.81
C ALA A 172 -10.74 12.22 20.96
N GLY A 173 -11.98 12.35 21.43
CA GLY A 173 -13.01 13.20 20.84
C GLY A 173 -14.27 13.22 21.70
N ASP A 174 -15.40 13.60 21.12
CA ASP A 174 -16.61 13.95 21.88
C ASP A 174 -17.19 12.80 22.71
N ILE A 175 -17.07 11.56 22.21
CA ILE A 175 -17.60 10.35 22.86
C ILE A 175 -16.70 9.90 24.02
N GLY A 176 -15.43 10.34 24.04
CA GLY A 176 -14.46 10.03 25.08
C GLY A 176 -13.07 9.74 24.52
N THR A 177 -12.30 8.96 25.28
CA THR A 177 -10.93 8.57 24.91
C THR A 177 -10.82 7.06 24.77
N ALA A 178 -10.01 6.60 23.81
CA ALA A 178 -9.69 5.20 23.59
C ALA A 178 -8.18 5.00 23.54
N ASN A 179 -7.71 3.91 24.14
CA ASN A 179 -6.30 3.58 24.24
C ASN A 179 -6.12 2.07 24.01
N VAL A 180 -5.27 1.69 23.05
CA VAL A 180 -4.88 0.31 22.79
C VAL A 180 -3.36 0.21 22.93
N LYS A 181 -2.87 -0.76 23.68
CA LYS A 181 -1.43 -0.99 23.89
C LYS A 181 -1.06 -2.39 23.44
N LEU A 182 -0.02 -2.49 22.62
CA LEU A 182 0.59 -3.75 22.21
C LEU A 182 2.01 -3.81 22.78
N ALA A 183 2.30 -4.88 23.51
CA ALA A 183 3.65 -5.18 23.97
C ALA A 183 4.36 -6.10 22.97
N GLN A 184 5.69 -6.04 22.95
CA GLN A 184 6.49 -6.99 22.19
C GLN A 184 6.16 -8.42 22.62
N THR A 185 5.91 -9.30 21.66
CA THR A 185 5.53 -10.68 21.94
C THR A 185 6.77 -11.52 22.24
N SER A 186 6.73 -12.31 23.32
CA SER A 186 7.86 -13.16 23.74
C SER A 186 7.89 -14.52 23.04
N SER A 187 6.74 -15.08 22.69
CA SER A 187 6.58 -16.34 21.97
C SER A 187 5.25 -16.37 21.23
N VAL A 188 5.26 -16.83 19.99
CA VAL A 188 4.06 -17.08 19.17
C VAL A 188 4.21 -18.41 18.44
N ASP A 189 3.09 -19.07 18.15
CA ASP A 189 3.10 -20.30 17.35
C ASP A 189 3.44 -20.03 15.88
N LYS A 190 3.10 -18.83 15.39
CA LYS A 190 3.41 -18.37 14.04
C LYS A 190 4.02 -16.98 14.07
N GLU A 191 5.10 -16.78 13.33
CA GLU A 191 5.78 -15.48 13.24
C GLU A 191 4.86 -14.35 12.78
N GLU A 192 3.86 -14.64 11.95
CA GLU A 192 2.88 -13.68 11.44
C GLU A 192 2.02 -13.05 12.55
N ASP A 193 1.83 -13.75 13.67
CA ASP A 193 1.05 -13.32 14.82
C ASP A 193 1.87 -12.45 15.80
N ALA A 194 3.20 -12.35 15.61
CA ALA A 194 4.08 -11.62 16.51
C ALA A 194 3.95 -10.10 16.37
N VAL A 195 4.09 -9.41 17.51
CA VAL A 195 4.43 -7.99 17.58
C VAL A 195 5.93 -7.87 17.87
N VAL A 196 6.68 -7.31 16.92
CA VAL A 196 8.12 -7.05 17.03
C VAL A 196 8.34 -5.54 17.03
N ILE A 197 9.12 -5.06 17.99
CA ILE A 197 9.39 -3.63 18.17
C ILE A 197 10.91 -3.46 18.21
N ASP A 198 11.46 -2.80 17.20
CA ASP A 198 12.83 -2.31 17.20
C ASP A 198 12.79 -0.81 17.49
N MET A 199 13.24 -0.40 18.67
CA MET A 199 13.17 0.98 19.13
C MET A 199 14.55 1.46 19.56
N GLN A 200 15.07 2.42 18.82
CA GLN A 200 16.30 3.14 19.15
C GLN A 200 15.97 4.30 20.10
N GLU A 201 14.92 5.06 19.78
CA GLU A 201 14.45 6.20 20.58
C GLU A 201 12.92 6.18 20.75
N PRO A 202 12.39 6.61 21.91
CA PRO A 202 10.95 6.80 22.08
C PRO A 202 10.42 7.86 21.11
N VAL A 203 9.28 7.59 20.49
CA VAL A 203 8.64 8.50 19.53
C VAL A 203 7.15 8.57 19.78
N THR A 204 6.57 9.76 19.66
CA THR A 204 5.12 9.98 19.75
C THR A 204 4.72 10.93 18.65
N LEU A 205 3.83 10.48 17.76
CA LEU A 205 3.37 11.25 16.61
C LEU A 205 1.85 11.13 16.46
N THR A 206 1.23 12.17 15.92
CA THR A 206 -0.21 12.24 15.70
C THR A 206 -0.52 12.16 14.21
N PHE A 207 -1.49 11.36 13.81
CA PHE A 207 -1.87 11.17 12.40
C PHE A 207 -3.37 11.29 12.20
N ALA A 208 -3.77 11.76 11.02
CA ALA A 208 -5.17 11.77 10.62
C ALA A 208 -5.68 10.33 10.41
N CYS A 209 -6.70 9.96 11.18
CA CYS A 209 -7.26 8.61 11.23
C CYS A 209 -7.84 8.15 9.88
N ARG A 210 -8.34 9.10 9.08
CA ARG A 210 -8.85 8.85 7.72
C ARG A 210 -7.82 8.15 6.83
N TYR A 211 -6.56 8.59 6.85
CA TYR A 211 -5.50 8.00 6.02
C TYR A 211 -5.10 6.61 6.51
N LEU A 212 -4.94 6.44 7.82
CA LEU A 212 -4.62 5.13 8.39
C LEU A 212 -5.69 4.08 8.02
N ASN A 213 -6.97 4.46 8.04
CA ASN A 213 -8.05 3.58 7.56
C ASN A 213 -8.04 3.31 6.05
N MET A 214 -7.50 4.22 5.23
CA MET A 214 -7.27 3.95 3.80
C MET A 214 -6.13 2.95 3.61
N PHE A 215 -5.03 3.08 4.37
CA PHE A 215 -3.87 2.19 4.28
C PHE A 215 -4.21 0.75 4.70
N THR A 216 -5.10 0.57 5.66
CA THR A 216 -5.52 -0.77 6.13
C THR A 216 -6.28 -1.57 5.07
N LYS A 217 -6.65 -0.96 3.93
CA LYS A 217 -7.13 -1.71 2.76
C LYS A 217 -6.07 -2.61 2.13
N ALA A 218 -4.79 -2.39 2.42
CA ALA A 218 -3.69 -3.29 2.06
C ALA A 218 -3.60 -4.56 2.92
N THR A 219 -4.34 -4.68 4.03
CA THR A 219 -4.31 -5.86 4.92
C THR A 219 -4.43 -7.22 4.19
N PRO A 220 -5.24 -7.39 3.11
CA PRO A 220 -5.29 -8.65 2.36
C PRO A 220 -4.02 -9.01 1.55
N LEU A 221 -3.04 -8.10 1.43
CA LEU A 221 -1.77 -8.30 0.73
C LEU A 221 -0.73 -8.99 1.61
N SER A 222 -0.71 -8.69 2.91
CA SER A 222 0.29 -9.18 3.86
C SER A 222 -0.35 -9.53 5.20
N PRO A 223 0.02 -10.66 5.83
CA PRO A 223 -0.43 -10.97 7.19
C PRO A 223 0.17 -10.02 8.25
N GLN A 224 1.26 -9.32 7.91
CA GLN A 224 1.90 -8.33 8.79
C GLN A 224 2.02 -6.95 8.13
N VAL A 225 2.01 -5.91 8.96
CA VAL A 225 2.30 -4.52 8.58
C VAL A 225 3.52 -4.04 9.35
N SER A 226 4.35 -3.19 8.74
CA SER A 226 5.45 -2.49 9.39
C SER A 226 5.15 -0.99 9.48
N LEU A 227 5.37 -0.40 10.66
CA LEU A 227 5.25 1.03 10.92
C LEU A 227 6.64 1.58 11.26
N SER A 228 7.19 2.43 10.40
CA SER A 228 8.50 3.06 10.63
C SER A 228 8.29 4.53 10.96
N MET A 229 8.82 4.97 12.10
CA MET A 229 8.54 6.28 12.67
C MET A 229 9.83 7.02 13.03
N HIS A 230 9.84 8.33 12.79
CA HIS A 230 10.86 9.26 13.22
C HIS A 230 10.21 10.65 13.38
N PRO A 231 10.63 11.50 14.34
CA PRO A 231 10.03 12.83 14.53
C PRO A 231 10.06 13.72 13.28
N ASP A 232 11.16 13.64 12.52
CA ASP A 232 11.44 14.57 11.42
C ASP A 232 11.03 14.06 10.02
N VAL A 233 10.46 12.86 9.90
CA VAL A 233 10.04 12.32 8.60
C VAL A 233 8.62 11.73 8.66
N PRO A 234 7.94 11.58 7.51
CA PRO A 234 6.63 10.94 7.47
C PRO A 234 6.64 9.52 8.07
N LEU A 235 5.50 9.12 8.66
CA LEU A 235 5.27 7.71 8.99
C LEU A 235 5.30 6.89 7.72
N VAL A 236 6.02 5.77 7.75
CA VAL A 236 5.96 4.76 6.69
C VAL A 236 5.15 3.56 7.16
N VAL A 237 4.07 3.26 6.45
CA VAL A 237 3.25 2.05 6.63
C VAL A 237 3.50 1.12 5.46
N GLU A 238 4.09 -0.04 5.72
CA GLU A 238 4.51 -0.98 4.68
C GLU A 238 3.79 -2.32 4.79
N TYR A 239 3.33 -2.83 3.65
CA TYR A 239 2.83 -4.19 3.47
C TYR A 239 3.63 -4.88 2.38
N ALA A 240 4.20 -6.04 2.69
CA ALA A 240 4.81 -6.90 1.69
C ALA A 240 3.73 -7.45 0.74
N ILE A 241 4.09 -7.70 -0.51
CA ILE A 241 3.23 -8.31 -1.52
C ILE A 241 3.87 -9.65 -1.85
N GLY A 242 3.67 -10.64 -0.96
CA GLY A 242 4.37 -11.93 -1.02
C GLY A 242 5.88 -11.75 -1.23
N GLU A 243 6.44 -12.49 -2.18
CA GLU A 243 7.83 -12.34 -2.63
C GLU A 243 7.97 -11.46 -3.87
N ILE A 244 6.88 -10.84 -4.34
CA ILE A 244 6.85 -10.08 -5.59
C ILE A 244 7.18 -8.61 -5.35
N GLY A 245 6.86 -8.06 -4.18
CA GLY A 245 6.98 -6.63 -4.01
C GLY A 245 6.54 -6.09 -2.67
N GLN A 246 6.20 -4.81 -2.65
CA GLN A 246 5.68 -4.12 -1.47
C GLN A 246 4.82 -2.92 -1.87
N ILE A 247 3.96 -2.50 -0.94
CA ILE A 247 3.28 -1.22 -0.94
C ILE A 247 3.70 -0.44 0.31
N GLN A 248 4.11 0.80 0.11
CA GLN A 248 4.51 1.73 1.15
C GLN A 248 3.64 2.98 1.08
N TYR A 249 3.09 3.37 2.22
CA TYR A 249 2.38 4.63 2.40
C TYR A 249 3.20 5.54 3.30
N PHE A 250 3.36 6.79 2.87
CA PHE A 250 4.03 7.84 3.60
C PHE A 250 2.95 8.82 4.06
N LEU A 251 2.94 9.16 5.35
CA LEU A 251 1.95 10.05 5.93
C LEU A 251 2.61 11.10 6.82
N ALA A 252 2.44 12.36 6.46
CA ALA A 252 2.92 13.46 7.28
C ALA A 252 2.24 13.46 8.67
N PRO A 253 2.99 13.61 9.77
CA PRO A 253 2.38 13.79 11.07
C PRO A 253 1.63 15.12 11.14
N LYS A 254 0.58 15.18 11.97
CA LYS A 254 0.02 16.44 12.41
C LYS A 254 1.00 17.07 13.39
N ILE A 255 1.46 18.28 13.07
CA ILE A 255 2.18 19.14 14.01
C ILE A 255 1.15 19.57 15.06
N GLY A 256 1.44 19.33 16.34
CA GLY A 256 0.59 19.80 17.44
C GLY A 256 0.68 21.33 17.58
N ASP A 257 -0.35 21.96 18.12
CA ASP A 257 -0.38 23.41 18.43
C ASP A 257 0.62 23.82 19.55
N GLU A 258 1.57 22.96 19.94
CA GLU A 258 2.54 23.24 21.01
C GLU A 258 3.75 24.09 20.54
N ASP A 259 3.84 24.41 19.24
CA ASP A 259 4.89 25.27 18.65
C ASP A 259 4.37 26.65 18.21
N SER A 260 3.25 27.15 18.77
CA SER A 260 2.75 28.52 18.53
C SER A 260 2.55 29.34 19.80
#